data_AF-A0A958KEB7-F1
#
_entry.id   AF-A0A958KEB7-F1
#
_cell.length_a   1.000
_cell.length_b   1.000
_cell.length_c   1.000
_cell.angle_alpha   90.00
_cell.angle_beta   90.00
_cell.angle_gamma   90.00
#
_symmetry.space_group_name_H-M   'P 1'
#
loop_
_entity.id
_entity.type
_entity.pdbx_description
1 polymer ?
#
loop_
_entity_poly.entity_id
_entity_poly.type
_entity_poly.pdbx_seq_one_letter_code
_entity_poly.pdbx_strand_id
1 'polypeptide(L)'
;MAISLQSILDQIINGSISMSQVDPITDQTLFDLMASLNIKSQDLLIVLEELLMNSMEHGNSSPTFFYSTGEVLFFVLRDKGMGIHENIPQNPRLSDTKGKSTTSILRLALEEGITGTGTVGRGMGLFYLSKFVSEHDAEAIVASNQGYIHQNRHQFLEHTTANDTGGTIVILKVKASEVGL
;
A
#
# COMPACT_ATOMS: atom_id res chain seq x y z
N MET A 1 -12.64 -10.45 18.21
CA MET A 1 -11.27 -10.85 17.83
C MET A 1 -10.78 -9.80 16.85
N ALA A 2 -9.69 -9.08 17.13
CA ALA A 2 -9.19 -8.07 16.20
C ALA A 2 -8.63 -8.77 14.96
N ILE A 3 -9.06 -8.37 13.76
CA ILE A 3 -8.52 -8.89 12.50
C ILE A 3 -7.08 -8.39 12.36
N SER A 4 -6.12 -9.31 12.15
CA SER A 4 -4.72 -8.95 11.93
C SER A 4 -4.46 -8.63 10.45
N LEU A 5 -3.52 -7.73 10.18
CA LEU A 5 -3.11 -7.38 8.81
C LEU A 5 -2.60 -8.60 8.04
N GLN A 6 -1.86 -9.49 8.70
CA GLN A 6 -1.38 -10.74 8.09
C GLN A 6 -2.54 -11.65 7.65
N SER A 7 -3.59 -11.77 8.47
CA SER A 7 -4.78 -12.55 8.08
C SER A 7 -5.48 -11.96 6.86
N ILE A 8 -5.48 -10.63 6.69
CA ILE A 8 -6.05 -9.97 5.51
C ILE A 8 -5.16 -10.26 4.29
N LEU A 9 -3.84 -10.15 4.42
CA LEU A 9 -2.90 -10.49 3.36
C LEU A 9 -3.11 -11.93 2.86
N ASP A 10 -3.19 -12.89 3.78
CA ASP A 10 -3.42 -14.30 3.44
C ASP A 10 -4.77 -14.50 2.74
N GLN A 11 -5.83 -13.81 3.18
CA GLN A 11 -7.12 -13.87 2.51
C GLN A 11 -7.08 -13.31 1.09
N ILE A 12 -6.35 -12.20 0.85
CA ILE A 12 -6.20 -11.61 -0.48
C ILE A 12 -5.43 -12.54 -1.41
N ILE A 13 -4.30 -13.08 -0.95
CA ILE A 13 -3.47 -14.03 -1.72
C ILE A 13 -4.30 -15.26 -2.12
N ASN A 14 -5.13 -15.76 -1.20
CA ASN A 14 -5.98 -16.93 -1.43
C ASN A 14 -7.33 -16.59 -2.11
N GLY A 15 -7.61 -15.33 -2.44
CA GLY A 15 -8.86 -14.91 -3.08
C GLY A 15 -10.13 -15.09 -2.24
N SER A 16 -10.01 -14.99 -0.92
CA SER A 16 -11.08 -15.25 0.07
C SER A 16 -11.44 -14.05 0.96
N ILE A 17 -11.02 -12.84 0.54
CA ILE A 17 -11.26 -11.61 1.31
C ILE A 17 -12.75 -11.29 1.44
N SER A 18 -13.18 -11.02 2.68
CA SER A 18 -14.55 -10.61 3.02
C SER A 18 -14.60 -9.11 3.36
N MET A 19 -14.30 -8.26 2.38
CA MET A 19 -14.32 -6.80 2.49
C MET A 19 -15.13 -6.21 1.33
N SER A 20 -15.66 -4.99 1.53
CA SER A 20 -16.35 -4.27 0.46
C SER A 20 -15.35 -3.95 -0.65
N GLN A 21 -15.69 -4.27 -1.89
CA GLN A 21 -14.86 -4.00 -3.06
C GLN A 21 -15.37 -2.77 -3.81
N VAL A 22 -14.47 -1.94 -4.32
CA VAL A 22 -14.75 -0.87 -5.28
C VAL A 22 -14.09 -1.21 -6.60
N ASP A 23 -14.89 -1.34 -7.65
CA ASP A 23 -14.45 -1.70 -9.00
C ASP A 23 -15.41 -1.11 -10.06
N PRO A 24 -14.94 -0.23 -10.98
CA PRO A 24 -13.57 0.27 -11.07
C PRO A 24 -13.25 1.29 -9.98
N ILE A 25 -12.01 1.29 -9.49
CA ILE A 25 -11.47 2.36 -8.64
C ILE A 25 -10.77 3.41 -9.51
N THR A 26 -11.06 4.68 -9.21
CA THR A 26 -10.57 5.90 -9.87
C THR A 26 -10.45 7.00 -8.81
N ASP A 27 -9.75 8.10 -9.11
CA ASP A 27 -9.64 9.24 -8.19
C ASP A 27 -11.02 9.75 -7.74
N GLN A 28 -11.97 9.86 -8.68
CA GLN A 28 -13.33 10.30 -8.39
C GLN A 28 -14.07 9.31 -7.46
N THR A 29 -13.98 8.01 -7.73
CA THR A 29 -14.68 7.01 -6.90
C THR A 29 -14.02 6.84 -5.53
N LEU A 30 -12.70 7.06 -5.43
CA LEU A 30 -12.00 7.15 -4.15
C LEU A 30 -12.47 8.36 -3.34
N PHE A 31 -12.57 9.53 -3.97
CA PHE A 31 -13.08 10.74 -3.33
C PHE A 31 -14.53 10.56 -2.85
N ASP A 32 -15.41 10.03 -3.70
CA ASP A 32 -16.81 9.77 -3.36
C ASP A 32 -16.94 8.76 -2.22
N LEU A 33 -16.08 7.71 -2.21
CA LEU A 33 -16.01 6.76 -1.10
C LEU A 33 -15.63 7.46 0.20
N MET A 34 -14.55 8.24 0.20
CA MET A 34 -14.07 8.96 1.39
C MET A 34 -15.15 9.90 1.94
N ALA A 35 -15.84 10.62 1.06
CA ALA A 35 -16.98 11.47 1.43
C ALA A 35 -18.15 10.65 1.99
N SER A 36 -18.51 9.52 1.38
CA SER A 36 -19.59 8.64 1.85
C SER A 36 -19.30 8.02 3.23
N LEU A 37 -18.03 7.77 3.51
CA LEU A 37 -17.54 7.29 4.80
C LEU A 37 -17.39 8.41 5.83
N ASN A 38 -17.60 9.68 5.44
CA ASN A 38 -17.41 10.89 6.24
C ASN A 38 -15.97 11.06 6.76
N ILE A 39 -14.98 10.52 6.03
CA ILE A 39 -13.56 10.64 6.38
C ILE A 39 -13.08 12.05 6.04
N LYS A 40 -12.44 12.71 7.02
CA LYS A 40 -12.02 14.12 6.91
C LYS A 40 -10.51 14.30 6.78
N SER A 41 -9.74 13.22 6.93
CA SER A 41 -8.28 13.28 6.80
C SER A 41 -7.88 13.50 5.35
N GLN A 42 -7.34 14.69 5.07
CA GLN A 42 -6.73 15.03 3.78
C GLN A 42 -5.45 14.22 3.55
N ASP A 43 -4.67 13.99 4.61
CA ASP A 43 -3.42 13.21 4.53
C ASP A 43 -3.70 11.78 4.08
N LEU A 44 -4.76 11.15 4.61
CA LEU A 44 -5.17 9.81 4.17
C LEU A 44 -5.61 9.81 2.71
N LEU A 45 -6.39 10.82 2.28
CA LEU A 45 -6.82 10.92 0.88
C LEU A 45 -5.62 11.00 -0.07
N ILE A 46 -4.65 11.88 0.23
CA ILE A 46 -3.42 12.04 -0.57
C ILE A 46 -2.65 10.72 -0.64
N VAL A 47 -2.52 10.00 0.47
CA VAL A 47 -1.86 8.68 0.51
C VAL A 47 -2.58 7.70 -0.42
N LEU A 48 -3.90 7.58 -0.32
CA LEU A 48 -4.66 6.62 -1.13
C LEU A 48 -4.65 6.99 -2.62
N GLU A 49 -4.71 8.27 -2.98
CA GLU A 49 -4.60 8.77 -4.36
C GLU A 49 -3.24 8.44 -4.96
N GLU A 50 -2.15 8.73 -4.24
CA GLU A 50 -0.79 8.44 -4.72
C GLU A 50 -0.55 6.93 -4.88
N LEU A 51 -1.06 6.11 -3.96
CA LEU A 51 -1.00 4.66 -4.09
C LEU A 51 -1.80 4.18 -5.31
N LEU A 52 -3.01 4.71 -5.50
CA LEU A 52 -3.86 4.38 -6.64
C LEU A 52 -3.19 4.75 -7.98
N MET A 53 -2.66 5.97 -8.09
CA MET A 53 -1.89 6.41 -9.25
C MET A 53 -0.71 5.49 -9.53
N ASN A 54 0.08 5.13 -8.52
CA ASN A 54 1.20 4.21 -8.68
C ASN A 54 0.75 2.84 -9.20
N SER A 55 -0.34 2.30 -8.68
CA SER A 55 -0.88 1.01 -9.14
C SER A 55 -1.43 1.08 -10.57
N MET A 56 -2.00 2.21 -10.99
CA MET A 56 -2.45 2.42 -12.37
C MET A 56 -1.29 2.60 -13.36
N GLU A 57 -0.23 3.33 -12.96
CA GLU A 57 0.92 3.63 -13.82
C GLU A 57 1.91 2.46 -13.96
N HIS A 58 2.18 1.76 -12.87
CA HIS A 58 3.25 0.74 -12.78
C HIS A 58 2.73 -0.68 -12.59
N GLY A 59 1.46 -0.82 -12.24
CA GLY A 59 0.80 -2.09 -12.03
C GLY A 59 0.12 -2.60 -13.30
N ASN A 60 -1.20 -2.81 -13.18
CA ASN A 60 -2.12 -3.12 -14.27
C ASN A 60 -3.14 -1.97 -14.32
N SER A 61 -3.64 -1.60 -15.50
CA SER A 61 -4.60 -0.48 -15.72
C SER A 61 -5.94 -0.61 -14.99
N SER A 62 -6.10 -1.61 -14.12
CA SER A 62 -7.32 -1.89 -13.36
C SER A 62 -6.94 -2.48 -11.98
N PRO A 63 -6.43 -1.66 -11.05
CA PRO A 63 -6.22 -2.09 -9.67
C PRO A 63 -7.55 -2.40 -8.98
N THR A 64 -7.51 -3.21 -7.93
CA THR A 64 -8.68 -3.51 -7.09
C THR A 64 -8.53 -2.84 -5.74
N PHE A 65 -9.60 -2.20 -5.28
CA PHE A 65 -9.65 -1.55 -3.97
C PHE A 65 -10.67 -2.24 -3.07
N PHE A 66 -10.27 -2.58 -1.84
CA PHE A 66 -11.18 -3.09 -0.81
C PHE A 66 -11.16 -2.21 0.43
N TYR A 67 -12.26 -2.15 1.14
CA TYR A 67 -12.34 -1.45 2.42
C TYR A 67 -13.26 -2.15 3.42
N SER A 68 -13.04 -1.84 4.70
CA SER A 68 -13.91 -2.23 5.81
C SER A 68 -14.01 -1.07 6.80
N THR A 69 -15.18 -0.93 7.41
CA THR A 69 -15.53 0.16 8.32
C THR A 69 -15.75 -0.35 9.74
N GLY A 70 -15.63 0.54 10.73
CA GLY A 70 -15.76 0.23 12.16
C GLY A 70 -14.91 1.18 12.98
N GLU A 71 -14.61 0.82 14.25
CA GLU A 71 -13.64 1.55 15.08
C GLU A 71 -12.23 1.55 14.47
N VAL A 72 -11.94 0.52 13.66
CA VAL A 72 -10.74 0.38 12.87
C VAL A 72 -11.15 0.26 11.41
N LEU A 73 -10.57 1.11 10.58
CA LEU A 73 -10.72 1.09 9.14
C LEU A 73 -9.62 0.25 8.51
N PHE A 74 -9.97 -0.46 7.45
CA PHE A 74 -9.01 -1.14 6.60
C PHE A 74 -9.18 -0.68 5.17
N PHE A 75 -8.07 -0.38 4.50
CA PHE A 75 -8.00 -0.09 3.08
C PHE A 75 -7.00 -1.05 2.44
N VAL A 76 -7.37 -1.64 1.32
CA VAL A 76 -6.54 -2.58 0.58
C VAL A 76 -6.48 -2.11 -0.86
N LEU A 77 -5.29 -1.91 -1.38
CA LEU A 77 -5.04 -1.71 -2.80
C LEU A 77 -4.24 -2.90 -3.33
N ARG A 78 -4.70 -3.49 -4.43
CA ARG A 78 -4.03 -4.58 -5.10
C ARG A 78 -3.90 -4.27 -6.59
N ASP A 79 -2.70 -4.44 -7.13
CA ASP A 79 -2.48 -4.52 -8.57
C ASP A 79 -1.90 -5.87 -8.98
N LYS A 80 -1.94 -6.16 -10.28
CA LYS A 80 -1.39 -7.37 -10.91
C LYS A 80 -0.20 -7.04 -11.82
N GLY A 81 0.61 -6.05 -11.46
CA GLY A 81 1.76 -5.64 -12.24
C GLY A 81 2.99 -6.52 -12.03
N MET A 82 4.09 -6.09 -12.64
CA MET A 82 5.43 -6.71 -12.46
C MET A 82 5.96 -6.59 -11.03
N GLY A 83 5.35 -5.75 -10.19
CA GLY A 83 5.77 -5.54 -8.81
C GLY A 83 6.91 -4.51 -8.68
N ILE A 84 7.14 -4.07 -7.44
CA ILE A 84 8.03 -2.94 -7.13
C ILE A 84 9.51 -3.27 -7.36
N HIS A 85 9.87 -4.53 -7.14
CA HIS A 85 11.23 -5.04 -7.25
C HIS A 85 11.76 -5.09 -8.69
N GLU A 86 10.90 -5.09 -9.72
CA GLU A 86 11.35 -4.97 -11.11
C GLU A 86 11.53 -3.51 -11.54
N ASN A 87 10.70 -2.60 -11.02
CA ASN A 87 10.66 -1.20 -11.46
C ASN A 87 11.76 -0.33 -10.81
N ILE A 88 11.98 -0.48 -9.49
CA ILE A 88 12.94 0.38 -8.77
C ILE A 88 14.39 0.18 -9.25
N PRO A 89 14.90 -1.05 -9.45
CA PRO A 89 16.29 -1.26 -9.89
C PRO A 89 16.61 -0.77 -11.31
N GLN A 90 15.60 -0.41 -12.10
CA GLN A 90 15.78 0.18 -13.43
C GLN A 90 16.11 1.67 -13.38
N ASN A 91 15.90 2.33 -12.24
CA ASN A 91 16.26 3.72 -12.09
C ASN A 91 17.79 3.87 -12.04
N PRO A 92 18.42 4.50 -13.05
CA PRO A 92 19.88 4.61 -13.12
C PRO A 92 20.48 5.47 -12.01
N ARG A 93 19.66 6.26 -11.29
CA ARG A 93 20.08 7.07 -10.15
C ARG A 93 20.19 6.25 -8.85
N LEU A 94 19.72 5.00 -8.85
CA LEU A 94 19.66 4.11 -7.69
C LEU A 94 20.59 2.90 -7.87
N SER A 95 21.86 3.16 -8.20
CA SER A 95 22.87 2.14 -8.52
C SER A 95 23.06 1.07 -7.44
N ASP A 96 22.74 1.38 -6.18
CA ASP A 96 22.88 0.47 -5.04
C ASP A 96 21.70 -0.53 -4.92
N THR A 97 20.62 -0.39 -5.67
CA THR A 97 19.42 -1.26 -5.51
C THR A 97 19.49 -2.59 -6.25
N LYS A 98 20.46 -2.77 -7.16
CA LYS A 98 20.61 -4.00 -7.94
C LYS A 98 21.06 -5.17 -7.07
N GLY A 99 20.29 -6.26 -7.08
CA GLY A 99 20.59 -7.47 -6.32
C GLY A 99 20.11 -7.43 -4.86
N LYS A 100 19.45 -6.36 -4.42
CA LYS A 100 18.79 -6.33 -3.11
C LYS A 100 17.54 -7.22 -3.11
N SER A 101 17.20 -7.75 -1.95
CA SER A 101 15.97 -8.53 -1.76
C SER A 101 14.72 -7.66 -1.95
N THR A 102 13.57 -8.28 -2.25
CA THR A 102 12.30 -7.56 -2.38
C THR A 102 11.96 -6.76 -1.12
N THR A 103 12.13 -7.33 0.08
CA THR A 103 11.85 -6.61 1.33
C THR A 103 12.77 -5.41 1.50
N SER A 104 14.05 -5.53 1.16
CA SER A 104 14.97 -4.39 1.19
C SER A 104 14.57 -3.27 0.23
N ILE A 105 14.10 -3.60 -0.97
CA ILE A 105 13.60 -2.61 -1.95
C ILE A 105 12.34 -1.93 -1.43
N LEU A 106 11.38 -2.70 -0.90
CA LEU A 106 10.16 -2.16 -0.30
C LEU A 106 10.47 -1.24 0.87
N ARG A 107 11.40 -1.63 1.74
CA ARG A 107 11.84 -0.83 2.87
C ARG A 107 12.44 0.50 2.43
N LEU A 108 13.33 0.49 1.43
CA LEU A 108 13.90 1.72 0.87
C LEU A 108 12.83 2.63 0.26
N ALA A 109 11.81 2.07 -0.40
CA ALA A 109 10.69 2.85 -0.92
C ALA A 109 9.87 3.51 0.20
N LEU A 110 9.68 2.81 1.32
CA LEU A 110 8.97 3.30 2.50
C LEU A 110 9.77 4.33 3.32
N GLU A 111 11.08 4.12 3.50
CA GLU A 111 11.94 4.97 4.34
C GLU A 111 12.46 6.20 3.60
N GLU A 112 12.89 6.04 2.34
CA GLU A 112 13.64 7.06 1.61
C GLU A 112 12.87 7.67 0.43
N GLY A 113 11.66 7.18 0.13
CA GLY A 113 10.91 7.63 -1.05
C GLY A 113 11.61 7.30 -2.35
N ILE A 114 12.30 6.16 -2.38
CA ILE A 114 12.96 5.64 -3.57
C ILE A 114 11.91 5.14 -4.57
N THR A 115 11.98 5.65 -5.80
CA THR A 115 11.00 5.35 -6.87
C THR A 115 11.67 4.93 -8.18
N GLY A 116 10.97 4.15 -9.00
CA GLY A 116 11.48 3.71 -10.31
C GLY A 116 11.51 4.81 -11.38
N THR A 117 10.81 5.93 -11.19
CA THR A 117 10.59 6.93 -12.25
C THR A 117 11.78 7.86 -12.48
N GLY A 118 12.74 7.92 -11.53
CA GLY A 118 13.89 8.83 -11.60
C GLY A 118 13.52 10.32 -11.57
N THR A 119 12.24 10.67 -11.38
CA THR A 119 11.75 12.05 -11.37
C THR A 119 11.53 12.51 -9.93
N VAL A 120 12.09 13.67 -9.56
CA VAL A 120 11.94 14.24 -8.22
C VAL A 120 10.46 14.53 -7.95
N GLY A 121 9.92 13.98 -6.86
CA GLY A 121 8.53 14.20 -6.44
C GLY A 121 7.48 13.31 -7.10
N ARG A 122 7.85 12.29 -7.88
CA ARG A 122 6.92 11.29 -8.44
C ARG A 122 7.19 9.89 -7.91
N GLY A 123 6.12 9.15 -7.63
CA GLY A 123 6.18 7.79 -7.08
C GLY A 123 6.34 7.74 -5.55
N MET A 124 5.92 8.80 -4.85
CA MET A 124 6.14 8.97 -3.41
C MET A 124 5.06 8.28 -2.55
N GLY A 125 4.07 7.63 -3.16
CA GLY A 125 2.94 7.02 -2.45
C GLY A 125 3.32 6.08 -1.32
N LEU A 126 4.34 5.22 -1.49
CA LEU A 126 4.81 4.37 -0.40
C LEU A 126 5.48 5.17 0.73
N PHE A 127 6.24 6.21 0.41
CA PHE A 127 6.83 7.08 1.41
C PHE A 127 5.77 7.85 2.19
N TYR A 128 4.75 8.38 1.52
CA TYR A 128 3.63 9.05 2.19
C TYR A 128 2.83 8.08 3.05
N LEU A 129 2.59 6.85 2.58
CA LEU A 129 2.01 5.79 3.40
C LEU A 129 2.84 5.56 4.67
N SER A 130 4.15 5.41 4.54
CA SER A 130 5.06 5.18 5.66
C SER A 130 5.06 6.33 6.66
N LYS A 131 5.05 7.56 6.16
CA LYS A 131 4.95 8.76 6.99
C LYS A 131 3.61 8.83 7.72
N PHE A 132 2.50 8.60 7.03
CA PHE A 132 1.17 8.55 7.62
C PHE A 132 1.09 7.49 8.74
N VAL A 133 1.58 6.28 8.48
CA VAL A 133 1.62 5.20 9.47
C VAL A 133 2.46 5.59 10.69
N SER A 134 3.54 6.33 10.49
CA SER A 134 4.42 6.80 11.57
C SER A 134 3.79 7.90 12.44
N GLU A 135 2.97 8.76 11.84
CA GLU A 135 2.36 9.93 12.50
C GLU A 135 1.02 9.62 13.18
N HIS A 136 0.39 8.50 12.81
CA HIS A 136 -0.92 8.09 13.30
C HIS A 136 -0.89 6.75 14.05
N ASP A 137 -1.96 6.43 14.78
CA ASP A 137 -2.15 5.08 15.35
C ASP A 137 -2.60 4.09 14.27
N ALA A 138 -1.67 3.81 13.36
CA ALA A 138 -1.88 3.03 12.14
C ALA A 138 -0.81 1.95 11.96
N GLU A 139 -1.13 0.98 11.10
CA GLU A 139 -0.25 -0.10 10.68
C GLU A 139 -0.44 -0.34 9.18
N ALA A 140 0.62 -0.72 8.48
CA ALA A 140 0.53 -1.08 7.07
C ALA A 140 1.30 -2.36 6.74
N ILE A 141 0.81 -3.09 5.74
CA ILE A 141 1.58 -4.11 5.04
C ILE A 141 1.75 -3.67 3.59
N VAL A 142 2.99 -3.72 3.10
CA VAL A 142 3.30 -3.62 1.67
C VAL A 142 3.95 -4.92 1.25
N ALA A 143 3.30 -5.65 0.35
CA ALA A 143 3.74 -6.95 -0.13
C ALA A 143 3.95 -6.93 -1.64
N SER A 144 5.01 -7.58 -2.10
CA SER A 144 5.29 -7.80 -3.51
C SER A 144 6.07 -9.12 -3.66
N ASN A 145 5.72 -9.92 -4.66
CA ASN A 145 6.21 -11.28 -4.84
C ASN A 145 6.10 -12.12 -3.56
N GLN A 146 7.23 -12.63 -3.08
CA GLN A 146 7.35 -13.48 -1.90
C GLN A 146 7.85 -12.71 -0.65
N GLY A 147 7.80 -11.38 -0.67
CA GLY A 147 8.28 -10.53 0.42
C GLY A 147 7.27 -9.47 0.83
N TYR A 148 7.21 -9.16 2.12
CA TYR A 148 6.43 -8.03 2.61
C TYR A 148 7.12 -7.31 3.77
N ILE A 149 6.77 -6.03 3.91
CA ILE A 149 7.10 -5.20 5.05
C ILE A 149 5.83 -4.98 5.85
N HIS A 150 5.85 -5.32 7.14
CA HIS A 150 4.84 -4.87 8.10
C HIS A 150 5.41 -3.67 8.85
N GLN A 151 4.79 -2.52 8.65
CA GLN A 151 5.07 -1.31 9.39
C GLN A 151 4.04 -1.12 10.51
N ASN A 152 4.53 -0.93 11.73
CA ASN A 152 3.73 -0.51 12.87
C ASN A 152 4.37 0.75 13.45
N ARG A 153 3.76 1.91 13.20
CA ARG A 153 4.35 3.23 13.48
C ARG A 153 5.74 3.35 12.82
N HIS A 154 6.79 3.57 13.61
CA HIS A 154 8.18 3.68 13.13
C HIS A 154 8.90 2.32 12.99
N GLN A 155 8.26 1.21 13.37
CA GLN A 155 8.89 -0.11 13.32
C GLN A 155 8.58 -0.78 11.99
N PHE A 156 9.64 -1.29 11.34
CA PHE A 156 9.55 -2.08 10.12
C PHE A 156 9.97 -3.51 10.41
N LEU A 157 9.11 -4.46 10.07
CA LEU A 157 9.37 -5.89 10.16
C LEU A 157 9.38 -6.48 8.76
N GLU A 158 10.47 -7.16 8.41
CA GLU A 158 10.63 -7.81 7.11
C GLU A 158 10.19 -9.27 7.20
N HIS A 159 9.42 -9.71 6.22
CA HIS A 159 8.87 -11.05 6.19
C HIS A 159 8.88 -11.62 4.78
N THR A 160 8.81 -12.94 4.70
CA THR A 160 8.59 -13.68 3.45
C THR A 160 7.22 -14.35 3.47
N THR A 161 6.61 -14.48 2.29
CA THR A 161 5.39 -15.27 2.08
C THR A 161 5.75 -16.56 1.37
N ALA A 162 5.00 -17.63 1.63
CA ALA A 162 5.18 -18.89 0.91
C ALA A 162 4.72 -18.80 -0.56
N ASN A 163 3.72 -17.95 -0.82
CA ASN A 163 3.11 -17.77 -2.13
C ASN A 163 3.43 -16.39 -2.68
N ASP A 164 3.63 -16.31 -3.99
CA ASP A 164 3.76 -15.05 -4.70
C ASP A 164 2.43 -14.27 -4.67
N THR A 165 2.49 -12.97 -4.39
CA THR A 165 1.32 -12.08 -4.39
C THR A 165 0.75 -11.83 -5.80
N GLY A 166 1.52 -12.10 -6.86
CA GLY A 166 1.15 -11.89 -8.25
C GLY A 166 1.03 -10.41 -8.63
N GLY A 167 1.76 -9.53 -7.94
CA GLY A 167 1.71 -8.08 -8.07
C GLY A 167 2.04 -7.37 -6.76
N THR A 168 1.57 -6.14 -6.57
CA THR A 168 1.72 -5.41 -5.30
C THR A 168 0.41 -5.40 -4.52
N ILE A 169 0.51 -5.62 -3.21
CA ILE A 169 -0.61 -5.50 -2.28
C ILE A 169 -0.20 -4.49 -1.19
N VAL A 170 -1.03 -3.47 -0.99
CA VAL A 170 -0.92 -2.52 0.11
C VAL A 170 -2.14 -2.68 1.00
N ILE A 171 -1.93 -2.87 2.29
CA ILE A 171 -2.99 -2.93 3.29
C ILE A 171 -2.68 -1.86 4.33
N LEU A 172 -3.61 -0.94 4.55
CA LEU A 172 -3.55 0.08 5.59
C LEU A 172 -4.64 -0.19 6.62
N LYS A 173 -4.25 -0.22 7.88
CA LYS A 173 -5.13 -0.27 9.04
C LYS A 173 -4.96 1.02 9.83
N VAL A 174 -6.06 1.71 10.10
CA VAL A 174 -6.05 2.98 10.84
C VAL A 174 -7.27 3.09 11.74
N LYS A 175 -7.13 3.67 12.92
CA LYS A 175 -8.28 3.96 13.79
C LYS A 175 -9.17 5.03 13.18
N ALA A 176 -10.48 4.86 13.31
CA ALA A 176 -11.47 5.82 12.83
C ALA A 176 -11.24 7.25 13.39
N SER A 177 -10.83 7.34 14.65
CA SER A 177 -10.52 8.61 15.34
C SER A 177 -9.36 9.38 14.70
N GLU A 178 -8.40 8.70 14.06
CA GLU A 178 -7.26 9.34 13.40
C GLU A 178 -7.66 10.04 12.10
N VAL A 179 -8.82 9.68 11.55
CA VAL A 179 -9.28 10.15 10.24
C VAL A 179 -10.53 11.04 10.32
N GLY A 180 -10.88 11.46 11.53
CA GLY A 180 -11.96 12.42 11.79
C GLY A 180 -13.37 11.81 11.85
N LEU A 181 -13.47 10.51 12.13
CA LEU A 181 -14.72 9.78 12.42
C LEU A 181 -15.02 9.67 13.90
#